data_AF-A0A3E2BP67-F1
#
_entry.id   AF-A0A3E2BP67-F1
#
_cell.length_a   1.000
_cell.length_b   1.000
_cell.length_c   1.000
_cell.angle_alpha   90.00
_cell.angle_beta   90.00
_cell.angle_gamma   90.00
#
_symmetry.space_group_name_H-M   'P 1'
#
loop_
_entity.id
_entity.type
_entity.pdbx_description
1 polymer ?
#
loop_
_entity_poly.entity_id
_entity_poly.type
_entity_poly.pdbx_seq_one_letter_code
_entity_poly.pdbx_strand_id
1 'polypeptide(L)'
;MTRNDLKLNRAIPLTILFLILIIFSSSSLLSQEPVRFEDHFLDKAMRINFYLVGEAKEEQVIIHSIYQEELWPESQTNLTNPFNYGHYFVKVYEVASNKLIYARGFDCQFGEYRTTTPALNGVKKVFQQAVRIPWPRQKVNLVFEARDRKNLLHPLKVETVDPEDYHHIKENNRAGSEVFEIKKSGPPAERVDLVFLAEGYRAEEKEKFIGDARKFSGYLFEVEPYRSNQEKFNVYGVFRASAESGTDEPRQKGYKNTVLKSSFNALDLDRYLLTEEGFLLREMAAAAPYDAIVVLVNSKRYGGGGIYNDYCITTVDNQASKSVFLHEFGHSFAGLADEYYTSEVSYNEFYPPGTEPLEPNITALLDPGNLKWKELLSPGISLPTEYGKEEIERFQAERRANFQEMNKALEEARKKNLKEAELKKIQARFQEKDQAIQAKIRTVRERYRELEDKVGAFEGAGYSSKGLYRPMIYCLMISSPKMEFCRVCQRAIQQMIDYYSR
;
A
#
# COMPACT_ATOMS: atom_id res chain seq x y z
N MET A 1 64.97 10.11 64.63
CA MET A 1 64.56 9.29 65.78
C MET A 1 63.10 9.65 66.04
N THR A 2 62.09 8.78 66.02
CA THR A 2 62.01 7.33 66.16
C THR A 2 60.62 6.90 65.67
N ARG A 3 60.54 5.68 65.13
CA ARG A 3 59.32 4.90 64.88
C ARG A 3 58.46 4.81 66.15
N ASN A 4 57.13 4.72 65.99
CA ASN A 4 56.37 3.51 66.36
C ASN A 4 54.89 3.58 65.99
N ASP A 5 54.56 2.69 65.06
CA ASP A 5 53.39 1.84 64.86
C ASP A 5 52.19 1.78 65.84
N LEU A 6 51.03 1.66 65.17
CA LEU A 6 49.81 0.90 65.47
C LEU A 6 48.94 1.26 66.70
N LYS A 7 47.68 1.60 66.41
CA LYS A 7 46.55 0.66 66.53
C LYS A 7 45.28 1.20 65.85
N LEU A 8 44.95 0.60 64.71
CA LEU A 8 43.67 0.75 64.02
C LEU A 8 42.68 -0.23 64.66
N ASN A 9 41.59 0.27 65.23
CA ASN A 9 40.38 -0.52 65.48
C ASN A 9 39.23 0.44 65.79
N ARG A 10 38.32 0.64 64.82
CA ARG A 10 36.88 0.82 65.03
C ARG A 10 36.16 0.88 63.68
N ALA A 11 35.52 -0.26 63.38
CA ALA A 11 34.28 -0.45 62.64
C ALA A 11 33.90 0.62 61.60
N ILE A 12 34.01 0.23 60.32
CA ILE A 12 33.22 0.83 59.24
C ILE A 12 31.74 0.49 59.52
N PRO A 13 30.83 1.46 59.54
CA PRO A 13 29.42 1.18 59.80
C PRO A 13 28.83 0.36 58.65
N LEU A 14 28.12 -0.71 59.03
CA LEU A 14 27.44 -1.72 58.20
C LEU A 14 26.29 -1.15 57.33
N THR A 15 26.33 0.14 56.99
CA THR A 15 25.26 0.87 56.32
C THR A 15 25.64 1.28 54.88
N ILE A 16 26.90 1.13 54.48
CA ILE A 16 27.38 1.46 53.13
C ILE A 16 27.45 0.21 52.22
N LEU A 17 27.43 -1.00 52.80
CA LEU A 17 27.42 -2.26 52.03
C LEU A 17 26.01 -2.65 51.52
N PHE A 18 24.95 -1.98 51.97
CA PHE A 18 23.58 -2.24 51.53
C PHE A 18 23.13 -1.33 50.37
N LEU A 19 23.86 -0.24 50.08
CA LEU A 19 23.53 0.68 48.98
C LEU A 19 24.23 0.36 47.65
N ILE A 20 25.25 -0.50 47.66
CA ILE A 20 25.95 -0.95 46.44
C ILE A 20 25.40 -2.30 45.93
N LEU A 21 24.60 -3.01 46.74
CA LEU A 21 23.95 -4.28 46.36
C LEU A 21 22.58 -4.11 45.69
N ILE A 22 22.07 -2.88 45.53
CA ILE A 22 20.77 -2.58 44.89
C ILE A 22 20.94 -2.02 43.45
N ILE A 23 22.17 -1.83 42.98
CA ILE A 23 22.45 -1.32 41.61
C ILE A 23 22.81 -2.47 40.63
N PHE A 24 22.70 -3.73 41.06
CA PHE A 24 22.84 -4.93 40.22
C PHE A 24 21.57 -5.81 40.23
N SER A 25 20.40 -5.26 40.51
CA SER A 25 19.16 -5.84 39.97
C SER A 25 19.15 -5.52 38.49
N SER A 26 19.85 -6.38 37.74
CA SER A 26 19.64 -6.69 36.34
C SER A 26 18.23 -6.30 35.93
N SER A 27 18.10 -5.15 35.27
CA SER A 27 17.07 -4.94 34.27
C SER A 27 17.34 -5.96 33.18
N SER A 28 16.97 -7.21 33.45
CA SER A 28 16.59 -8.16 32.43
C SER A 28 15.55 -7.40 31.62
N LEU A 29 15.97 -6.90 30.45
CA LEU A 29 15.03 -6.69 29.37
C LEU A 29 14.32 -8.04 29.26
N LEU A 30 13.12 -8.12 29.85
CA LEU A 30 12.21 -9.22 29.61
C LEU A 30 11.94 -9.12 28.12
N SER A 31 12.74 -9.84 27.33
CA SER A 31 12.36 -10.21 25.98
C SER A 31 10.98 -10.83 26.15
N GLN A 32 9.94 -10.16 25.67
CA GLN A 32 8.63 -10.80 25.60
C GLN A 32 8.85 -12.12 24.86
N GLU A 33 8.46 -13.21 25.50
CA GLU A 33 8.52 -14.50 24.83
C GLU A 33 7.75 -14.40 23.52
N PRO A 34 8.31 -14.91 22.41
CA PRO A 34 7.64 -14.84 21.12
C PRO A 34 6.24 -15.44 21.25
N VAL A 35 5.25 -14.74 20.70
CA VAL A 35 3.86 -15.21 20.72
C VAL A 35 3.78 -16.49 19.88
N ARG A 36 3.41 -17.60 20.51
CA ARG A 36 3.19 -18.87 19.81
C ARG A 36 1.73 -18.98 19.42
N PHE A 37 1.46 -19.27 18.15
CA PHE A 37 0.09 -19.32 17.62
C PHE A 37 -0.80 -20.28 18.39
N GLU A 38 -0.37 -21.52 18.58
CA GLU A 38 -1.18 -22.57 19.19
C GLU A 38 -1.60 -22.27 20.64
N ASP A 39 -0.81 -21.46 21.36
CA ASP A 39 -1.10 -21.08 22.74
C ASP A 39 -2.29 -20.11 22.84
N HIS A 40 -2.51 -19.31 21.79
CA HIS A 40 -3.47 -18.20 21.83
C HIS A 40 -4.60 -18.31 20.80
N PHE A 41 -4.40 -19.05 19.70
CA PHE A 41 -5.31 -19.07 18.55
C PHE A 41 -5.65 -20.50 18.09
N LEU A 42 -6.81 -20.59 17.41
CA LEU A 42 -7.21 -21.73 16.60
C LEU A 42 -6.88 -21.45 15.14
N ASP A 43 -6.67 -22.50 14.34
CA ASP A 43 -6.47 -22.41 12.89
C ASP A 43 -7.80 -22.11 12.17
N LYS A 44 -8.32 -20.91 12.41
CA LYS A 44 -9.53 -20.30 11.86
C LYS A 44 -9.31 -18.80 11.82
N ALA A 45 -9.98 -18.08 10.93
CA ALA A 45 -9.95 -16.62 10.96
C ALA A 45 -11.22 -16.04 11.56
N MET A 46 -11.07 -14.98 12.35
CA MET A 46 -12.16 -14.11 12.77
C MET A 46 -12.16 -12.89 11.84
N ARG A 47 -13.13 -12.82 10.93
CA ARG A 47 -13.33 -11.65 10.06
C ARG A 47 -14.25 -10.67 10.75
N ILE A 48 -13.77 -9.46 10.98
CA ILE A 48 -14.51 -8.37 11.60
C ILE A 48 -14.92 -7.39 10.50
N ASN A 49 -16.22 -7.32 10.21
CA ASN A 49 -16.81 -6.30 9.37
C ASN A 49 -17.16 -5.08 10.22
N PHE A 50 -16.77 -3.89 9.76
CA PHE A 50 -17.03 -2.64 10.45
C PHE A 50 -17.23 -1.50 9.47
N TYR A 51 -17.85 -0.43 9.95
CA TYR A 51 -17.94 0.83 9.25
C TYR A 51 -16.89 1.79 9.78
N LEU A 52 -16.18 2.47 8.88
CA LEU A 52 -15.47 3.70 9.19
C LEU A 52 -16.36 4.88 8.80
N VAL A 53 -16.66 5.73 9.78
CA VAL A 53 -17.54 6.88 9.61
C VAL A 53 -16.79 8.13 10.01
N GLY A 54 -16.82 9.17 9.18
CA GLY A 54 -16.12 10.40 9.53
C GLY A 54 -15.98 11.41 8.41
N GLU A 55 -15.19 12.42 8.71
CA GLU A 55 -14.71 13.46 7.80
C GLU A 55 -13.22 13.73 8.09
N ALA A 56 -12.67 14.91 7.76
CA ALA A 56 -11.25 15.18 7.93
C ALA A 56 -10.76 15.19 9.40
N LYS A 57 -11.59 15.64 10.34
CA LYS A 57 -11.21 15.89 11.75
C LYS A 57 -11.71 14.84 12.73
N GLU A 58 -12.80 14.15 12.39
CA GLU A 58 -13.44 13.13 13.20
C GLU A 58 -13.54 11.82 12.42
N GLU A 59 -13.19 10.72 13.08
CA GLU A 59 -13.38 9.37 12.55
C GLU A 59 -13.86 8.45 13.67
N GLN A 60 -14.61 7.41 13.31
CA GLN A 60 -15.17 6.42 14.23
C GLN A 60 -15.23 5.04 13.58
N VAL A 61 -14.89 4.01 14.34
CA VAL A 61 -15.12 2.60 13.99
C VAL A 61 -16.41 2.11 14.64
N ILE A 62 -17.31 1.53 13.83
CA ILE A 62 -18.54 0.88 14.29
C ILE A 62 -18.50 -0.58 13.84
N ILE A 63 -18.35 -1.52 14.78
CA ILE A 63 -18.38 -2.96 14.48
C ILE A 63 -19.77 -3.34 13.99
N HIS A 64 -19.83 -4.01 12.85
CA HIS A 64 -21.08 -4.44 12.23
C HIS A 64 -21.37 -5.92 12.48
N SER A 65 -20.41 -6.79 12.16
CA SER A 65 -20.57 -8.25 12.29
C SER A 65 -19.23 -8.96 12.37
N ILE A 66 -19.24 -10.15 12.98
CA ILE A 66 -18.08 -11.03 13.11
C ILE A 66 -18.41 -12.37 12.47
N TYR A 67 -17.53 -12.84 11.60
CA TYR A 67 -17.64 -14.13 10.92
C TYR A 67 -16.50 -15.06 11.32
N GLN A 68 -16.80 -16.34 11.43
CA GLN A 68 -15.81 -17.40 11.50
C GLN A 68 -15.50 -17.91 10.08
N GLU A 69 -14.26 -17.75 9.64
CA GLU A 69 -13.74 -18.42 8.45
C GLU A 69 -13.06 -19.74 8.86
N GLU A 70 -13.14 -20.77 8.00
CA GLU A 70 -12.73 -22.13 8.35
C GLU A 70 -11.22 -22.33 8.53
N LEU A 71 -10.41 -21.38 8.06
CA LEU A 71 -8.95 -21.46 8.02
C LEU A 71 -8.34 -20.09 8.34
N TRP A 72 -7.23 -20.06 9.08
CA TRP A 72 -6.34 -18.91 9.08
C TRP A 72 -5.30 -19.08 7.96
N PRO A 73 -5.40 -18.31 6.86
CA PRO A 73 -4.52 -18.55 5.71
C PRO A 73 -3.12 -17.97 5.88
N GLU A 74 -2.95 -16.94 6.71
CA GLU A 74 -1.69 -16.20 6.80
C GLU A 74 -0.68 -16.89 7.73
N SER A 75 0.54 -16.36 7.82
CA SER A 75 1.59 -16.93 8.67
C SER A 75 1.16 -17.09 10.13
N GLN A 76 1.47 -18.26 10.70
CA GLN A 76 1.28 -18.57 12.11
C GLN A 76 2.50 -18.18 12.97
N THR A 77 3.57 -17.66 12.37
CA THR A 77 4.80 -17.27 13.09
C THR A 77 4.92 -15.76 13.27
N ASN A 78 4.50 -14.97 12.27
CA ASN A 78 4.63 -13.52 12.28
C ASN A 78 3.35 -12.82 12.80
N LEU A 79 3.02 -13.00 14.08
CA LEU A 79 1.74 -12.55 14.66
C LEU A 79 1.70 -11.05 15.01
N THR A 80 2.84 -10.47 15.37
CA THR A 80 2.96 -9.03 15.61
C THR A 80 3.84 -8.46 14.51
N ASN A 81 3.21 -8.01 13.43
CA ASN A 81 3.87 -7.53 12.22
C ASN A 81 5.05 -6.58 12.55
N PRO A 82 6.29 -6.83 12.06
CA PRO A 82 7.43 -5.94 12.31
C PRO A 82 7.36 -4.63 11.51
N PHE A 83 6.48 -4.52 10.52
CA PHE A 83 6.35 -3.33 9.69
C PHE A 83 5.48 -2.28 10.36
N ASN A 84 5.96 -1.04 10.38
CA ASN A 84 5.23 0.12 10.91
C ASN A 84 4.38 0.82 9.83
N TYR A 85 3.90 0.06 8.83
CA TYR A 85 3.15 0.60 7.68
C TYR A 85 1.65 0.72 7.99
N GLY A 86 0.97 1.58 7.24
CA GLY A 86 -0.46 1.83 7.39
C GLY A 86 -0.79 2.94 8.39
N HIS A 87 -1.82 3.69 8.05
CA HIS A 87 -2.43 4.71 8.88
C HIS A 87 -3.22 4.10 10.05
N TYR A 88 -3.79 2.90 9.86
CA TYR A 88 -4.58 2.20 10.85
C TYR A 88 -3.89 0.92 11.33
N PHE A 89 -4.15 0.54 12.58
CA PHE A 89 -3.72 -0.73 13.14
C PHE A 89 -4.90 -1.44 13.78
N VAL A 90 -4.92 -2.77 13.66
CA VAL A 90 -5.71 -3.66 14.51
C VAL A 90 -4.74 -4.42 15.42
N LYS A 91 -4.97 -4.34 16.73
CA LYS A 91 -4.20 -5.04 17.76
C LYS A 91 -5.12 -5.90 18.62
N VAL A 92 -4.62 -7.05 19.03
CA VAL A 92 -5.36 -8.02 19.85
C VAL A 92 -4.60 -8.25 21.14
N TYR A 93 -5.24 -7.94 22.25
CA TYR A 93 -4.70 -8.18 23.60
C TYR A 93 -5.53 -9.25 24.30
N GLU A 94 -4.87 -10.22 24.92
CA GLU A 94 -5.57 -11.18 25.77
C GLU A 94 -6.14 -10.49 27.02
N VAL A 95 -7.41 -10.71 27.34
CA VAL A 95 -8.05 -10.06 28.49
C VAL A 95 -7.42 -10.48 29.82
N ALA A 96 -7.04 -11.75 29.95
CA ALA A 96 -6.53 -12.31 31.20
C ALA A 96 -5.15 -11.78 31.58
N SER A 97 -4.28 -11.54 30.61
CA SER A 97 -2.88 -11.15 30.83
C SER A 97 -2.51 -9.75 30.33
N ASN A 98 -3.39 -9.11 29.55
CA ASN A 98 -3.11 -7.87 28.81
C ASN A 98 -1.90 -7.99 27.86
N LYS A 99 -1.56 -9.21 27.44
CA LYS A 99 -0.47 -9.48 26.49
C LYS A 99 -0.93 -9.17 25.06
N LEU A 100 -0.12 -8.41 24.31
CA LEU A 100 -0.30 -8.26 22.86
C LEU A 100 0.02 -9.61 22.19
N ILE A 101 -0.96 -10.17 21.48
CA ILE A 101 -0.86 -11.48 20.85
C ILE A 101 -1.02 -11.43 19.32
N TYR A 102 -1.53 -10.33 18.77
CA TYR A 102 -1.55 -10.09 17.33
C TYR A 102 -1.58 -8.60 17.00
N ALA A 103 -0.92 -8.17 15.92
CA ALA A 103 -0.96 -6.80 15.44
C ALA A 103 -0.75 -6.73 13.92
N ARG A 104 -1.59 -5.95 13.23
CA ARG A 104 -1.45 -5.69 11.80
C ARG A 104 -1.83 -4.26 11.43
N GLY A 105 -0.98 -3.61 10.65
CA GLY A 105 -1.25 -2.30 10.02
C GLY A 105 -1.99 -2.45 8.69
N PHE A 106 -2.82 -1.47 8.36
CA PHE A 106 -3.57 -1.39 7.10
C PHE A 106 -3.90 0.06 6.75
N ASP A 107 -4.24 0.27 5.48
CA ASP A 107 -4.88 1.49 4.98
C ASP A 107 -6.28 1.17 4.45
N CYS A 108 -7.07 2.20 4.19
CA CYS A 108 -8.40 2.05 3.62
C CYS A 108 -8.79 3.33 2.88
N GLN A 109 -9.87 3.25 2.08
CA GLN A 109 -10.40 4.38 1.32
C GLN A 109 -10.79 5.59 2.20
N PHE A 110 -11.17 5.37 3.45
CA PHE A 110 -11.46 6.47 4.36
C PHE A 110 -10.21 7.32 4.67
N GLY A 111 -9.04 6.67 4.80
CA GLY A 111 -7.75 7.32 5.01
C GLY A 111 -7.35 8.24 3.84
N GLU A 112 -7.76 7.89 2.62
CA GLU A 112 -7.63 8.77 1.45
C GLU A 112 -8.70 9.88 1.45
N TYR A 113 -9.98 9.49 1.63
CA TYR A 113 -11.13 10.39 1.60
C TYR A 113 -10.98 11.57 2.56
N ARG A 114 -10.49 11.33 3.78
CA ARG A 114 -10.32 12.38 4.82
C ARG A 114 -9.42 13.53 4.39
N THR A 115 -8.58 13.35 3.37
CA THR A 115 -7.68 14.39 2.84
C THR A 115 -8.30 15.19 1.68
N THR A 116 -9.50 14.81 1.22
CA THR A 116 -10.20 15.45 0.10
C THR A 116 -10.94 16.71 0.53
N THR A 117 -11.19 17.63 -0.42
CA THR A 117 -11.93 18.87 -0.15
C THR A 117 -13.32 18.66 0.47
N PRO A 118 -14.14 17.68 0.03
CA PRO A 118 -15.42 17.41 0.70
C PRO A 118 -15.26 17.04 2.18
N ALA A 119 -14.31 16.17 2.53
CA ALA A 119 -14.04 15.82 3.92
C ALA A 119 -13.54 17.02 4.73
N LEU A 120 -12.64 17.84 4.17
CA LEU A 120 -12.15 19.07 4.80
C LEU A 120 -13.27 20.09 5.08
N ASN A 121 -14.31 20.08 4.24
CA ASN A 121 -15.51 20.88 4.40
C ASN A 121 -16.54 20.25 5.36
N GLY A 122 -16.19 19.16 6.05
CA GLY A 122 -17.03 18.52 7.06
C GLY A 122 -18.10 17.57 6.49
N VAL A 123 -18.02 17.17 5.21
CA VAL A 123 -18.92 16.16 4.67
C VAL A 123 -18.54 14.81 5.27
N LYS A 124 -19.46 14.20 6.02
CA LYS A 124 -19.27 12.86 6.58
C LYS A 124 -19.59 11.79 5.55
N LYS A 125 -18.78 10.74 5.50
CA LYS A 125 -19.04 9.51 4.73
C LYS A 125 -18.95 8.27 5.62
N VAL A 126 -19.47 7.17 5.09
CA VAL A 126 -19.35 5.84 5.65
C VAL A 126 -18.67 4.93 4.63
N PHE A 127 -17.73 4.10 5.10
CA PHE A 127 -17.03 3.11 4.30
C PHE A 127 -17.17 1.73 4.94
N GLN A 128 -17.52 0.73 4.13
CA GLN A 128 -17.50 -0.67 4.55
C GLN A 128 -16.07 -1.17 4.55
N GLN A 129 -15.63 -1.78 5.65
CA GLN A 129 -14.29 -2.30 5.83
C GLN A 129 -14.32 -3.65 6.53
N ALA A 130 -13.35 -4.51 6.22
CA ALA A 130 -13.15 -5.70 7.04
C ALA A 130 -11.67 -6.01 7.22
N VAL A 131 -11.35 -6.49 8.41
CA VAL A 131 -10.04 -7.03 8.76
C VAL A 131 -10.20 -8.46 9.25
N ARG A 132 -9.10 -9.22 9.23
CA ARG A 132 -9.05 -10.57 9.81
C ARG A 132 -7.98 -10.63 10.88
N ILE A 133 -8.28 -11.40 11.92
CA ILE A 133 -7.33 -11.86 12.93
C ILE A 133 -7.43 -13.38 13.05
N PRO A 134 -6.41 -14.09 13.55
CA PRO A 134 -6.56 -15.49 13.92
C PRO A 134 -7.61 -15.64 15.02
N TRP A 135 -8.38 -16.73 14.99
CA TRP A 135 -9.48 -16.95 15.93
C TRP A 135 -8.93 -17.18 17.35
N PRO A 136 -9.22 -16.30 18.33
CA PRO A 136 -8.64 -16.42 19.67
C PRO A 136 -9.27 -17.56 20.46
N ARG A 137 -8.49 -18.21 21.32
CA ARG A 137 -8.94 -19.27 22.24
C ARG A 137 -9.65 -18.72 23.48
N GLN A 138 -9.39 -17.47 23.83
CA GLN A 138 -9.86 -16.81 25.04
C GLN A 138 -10.41 -15.42 24.70
N LYS A 139 -11.05 -14.76 25.67
CA LYS A 139 -11.51 -13.38 25.50
C LYS A 139 -10.34 -12.45 25.17
N VAL A 140 -10.56 -11.58 24.20
CA VAL A 140 -9.57 -10.60 23.75
C VAL A 140 -10.14 -9.19 23.70
N ASN A 141 -9.31 -8.19 23.92
CA ASN A 141 -9.59 -6.81 23.56
C ASN A 141 -9.06 -6.57 22.14
N LEU A 142 -9.99 -6.29 21.23
CA LEU A 142 -9.73 -5.81 19.88
C LEU A 142 -9.58 -4.30 19.92
N VAL A 143 -8.40 -3.80 19.56
CA VAL A 143 -8.07 -2.38 19.60
C VAL A 143 -7.78 -1.91 18.17
N PHE A 144 -8.65 -1.06 17.64
CA PHE A 144 -8.39 -0.30 16.43
C PHE A 144 -7.67 0.98 16.84
N GLU A 145 -6.55 1.25 16.19
CA GLU A 145 -5.77 2.47 16.37
C GLU A 145 -5.66 3.22 15.03
N ALA A 146 -5.59 4.55 15.09
CA ALA A 146 -5.31 5.41 13.96
C ALA A 146 -4.12 6.31 14.28
N ARG A 147 -3.38 6.73 13.24
CA ARG A 147 -2.24 7.62 13.41
C ARG A 147 -2.67 9.08 13.44
N ASP A 148 -2.05 9.82 14.34
CA ASP A 148 -2.07 11.28 14.27
C ASP A 148 -1.11 11.81 13.19
N ARG A 149 -1.07 13.14 13.03
CA ARG A 149 -0.18 13.83 12.07
C ARG A 149 1.31 13.66 12.35
N LYS A 150 1.70 13.13 13.52
CA LYS A 150 3.09 12.82 13.89
C LYS A 150 3.38 11.32 13.76
N ASN A 151 2.49 10.58 13.10
CA ASN A 151 2.54 9.13 12.95
C ASN A 151 2.48 8.36 14.28
N LEU A 152 1.96 8.94 15.35
CA LEU A 152 1.74 8.24 16.61
C LEU A 152 0.38 7.56 16.60
N LEU A 153 0.34 6.28 17.01
CA LEU A 153 -0.89 5.50 17.09
C LEU A 153 -1.70 5.87 18.34
N HIS A 154 -3.00 6.09 18.16
CA HIS A 154 -3.95 6.35 19.23
C HIS A 154 -5.17 5.41 19.11
N PRO A 155 -5.70 4.88 20.22
CA PRO A 155 -6.91 4.06 20.18
C PRO A 155 -8.10 4.84 19.60
N LEU A 156 -8.71 4.26 18.58
CA LEU A 156 -9.94 4.73 17.95
C LEU A 156 -11.17 3.97 18.46
N LYS A 157 -11.00 2.66 18.71
CA LYS A 157 -12.05 1.79 19.26
C LYS A 157 -11.42 0.65 20.02
N VAL A 158 -11.98 0.35 21.19
CA VAL A 158 -11.71 -0.87 21.95
C VAL A 158 -13.02 -1.65 22.04
N GLU A 159 -12.96 -2.94 21.74
CA GLU A 159 -14.08 -3.88 21.84
C GLU A 159 -13.58 -5.17 22.50
N THR A 160 -14.25 -5.64 23.55
CA THR A 160 -13.95 -6.95 24.11
C THR A 160 -14.74 -8.00 23.35
N VAL A 161 -14.04 -8.94 22.72
CA VAL A 161 -14.63 -10.04 21.94
C VAL A 161 -14.50 -11.34 22.72
N ASP A 162 -15.63 -12.02 22.92
CA ASP A 162 -15.70 -13.38 23.44
C ASP A 162 -15.76 -14.36 22.26
N PRO A 163 -14.74 -15.21 22.02
CA PRO A 163 -14.77 -16.14 20.88
C PRO A 163 -15.93 -17.16 20.96
N GLU A 164 -16.53 -17.36 22.13
CA GLU A 164 -17.66 -18.27 22.33
C GLU A 164 -19.02 -17.57 22.20
N ASP A 165 -19.07 -16.29 21.85
CA ASP A 165 -20.34 -15.59 21.60
C ASP A 165 -21.13 -16.27 20.46
N TYR A 166 -22.38 -16.63 20.75
CA TYR A 166 -23.24 -17.34 19.80
C TYR A 166 -23.77 -16.46 18.67
N HIS A 167 -23.59 -15.13 18.74
CA HIS A 167 -23.95 -14.20 17.65
C HIS A 167 -22.91 -14.19 16.52
N HIS A 168 -21.74 -14.81 16.71
CA HIS A 168 -20.75 -14.94 15.63
C HIS A 168 -21.31 -15.76 14.48
N ILE A 169 -21.22 -15.22 13.27
CA ILE A 169 -21.79 -15.82 12.07
C ILE A 169 -20.86 -16.94 11.60
N LYS A 170 -21.42 -18.13 11.38
CA LYS A 170 -20.66 -19.35 11.02
C LYS A 170 -21.07 -19.92 9.67
N GLU A 171 -22.14 -19.39 9.08
CA GLU A 171 -22.62 -19.75 7.77
C GLU A 171 -21.56 -19.38 6.72
N ASN A 172 -21.13 -20.38 5.98
CA ASN A 172 -20.18 -20.19 4.88
C ASN A 172 -20.94 -19.65 3.65
N ASN A 173 -20.96 -18.34 3.46
CA ASN A 173 -21.65 -17.70 2.33
C ASN A 173 -20.84 -17.77 1.02
N ARG A 174 -20.30 -18.96 0.69
CA ARG A 174 -19.72 -19.26 -0.64
C ARG A 174 -20.76 -19.26 -1.76
N ALA A 175 -22.04 -19.01 -1.46
CA ALA A 175 -23.12 -19.07 -2.42
C ALA A 175 -22.90 -18.11 -3.60
N GLY A 176 -22.65 -18.69 -4.78
CA GLY A 176 -22.42 -17.96 -6.03
C GLY A 176 -20.95 -17.64 -6.34
N SER A 177 -20.01 -18.00 -5.47
CA SER A 177 -18.56 -17.86 -5.72
C SER A 177 -17.98 -19.20 -6.17
N GLU A 178 -17.41 -19.24 -7.37
CA GLU A 178 -16.69 -20.39 -7.90
C GLU A 178 -15.18 -20.16 -7.78
N VAL A 179 -14.45 -21.12 -7.22
CA VAL A 179 -13.00 -21.01 -6.98
C VAL A 179 -12.22 -21.82 -8.00
N PHE A 180 -11.13 -21.25 -8.52
CA PHE A 180 -10.19 -21.86 -9.45
C PHE A 180 -8.79 -21.80 -8.86
N GLU A 181 -8.08 -22.90 -8.90
CA GLU A 181 -6.65 -22.93 -8.60
C GLU A 181 -5.88 -22.56 -9.88
N ILE A 182 -5.05 -21.51 -9.80
CA ILE A 182 -4.18 -21.07 -10.90
C ILE A 182 -2.76 -21.59 -10.69
N LYS A 183 -2.27 -21.53 -9.45
CA LYS A 183 -0.98 -22.08 -9.03
C LYS A 183 -1.08 -22.49 -7.56
N LYS A 184 -0.53 -23.64 -7.20
CA LYS A 184 -0.38 -24.07 -5.81
C LYS A 184 1.01 -24.65 -5.59
N SER A 185 1.77 -24.00 -4.73
CA SER A 185 3.16 -24.36 -4.41
C SER A 185 3.36 -24.81 -2.97
N GLY A 186 2.31 -24.80 -2.13
CA GLY A 186 2.38 -25.36 -0.77
C GLY A 186 1.15 -25.07 0.10
N PRO A 187 1.25 -25.37 1.40
CA PRO A 187 0.23 -24.99 2.38
C PRO A 187 0.06 -23.46 2.47
N PRO A 188 -1.18 -22.95 2.65
CA PRO A 188 -1.48 -21.53 2.88
C PRO A 188 -0.55 -20.83 3.88
N ALA A 189 -0.44 -21.38 5.09
CA ALA A 189 0.33 -20.79 6.18
C ALA A 189 1.84 -20.63 5.92
N GLU A 190 2.37 -21.20 4.82
CA GLU A 190 3.78 -21.12 4.42
C GLU A 190 3.97 -20.46 3.04
N ARG A 191 2.92 -19.89 2.45
CA ARG A 191 2.93 -19.28 1.13
C ARG A 191 2.25 -17.92 1.19
N VAL A 192 2.53 -17.08 0.21
CA VAL A 192 1.71 -15.91 -0.08
C VAL A 192 0.51 -16.40 -0.88
N ASP A 193 -0.68 -16.37 -0.30
CA ASP A 193 -1.92 -16.69 -0.99
C ASP A 193 -2.48 -15.44 -1.69
N LEU A 194 -2.41 -15.41 -3.02
CA LEU A 194 -2.96 -14.33 -3.85
C LEU A 194 -4.31 -14.75 -4.45
N VAL A 195 -5.36 -13.96 -4.21
CA VAL A 195 -6.68 -14.22 -4.81
C VAL A 195 -7.06 -13.14 -5.84
N PHE A 196 -7.40 -13.58 -7.05
CA PHE A 196 -8.02 -12.75 -8.08
C PHE A 196 -9.54 -12.82 -7.96
N LEU A 197 -10.22 -11.68 -7.88
CA LEU A 197 -11.68 -11.58 -7.88
C LEU A 197 -12.19 -11.08 -9.23
N ALA A 198 -13.24 -11.70 -9.76
CA ALA A 198 -13.91 -11.25 -10.97
C ALA A 198 -14.84 -10.07 -10.69
N GLU A 199 -14.65 -8.97 -11.42
CA GLU A 199 -15.56 -7.82 -11.43
C GLU A 199 -15.93 -7.43 -12.86
N GLY A 200 -17.23 -7.31 -13.12
CA GLY A 200 -17.72 -6.94 -14.46
C GLY A 200 -17.68 -8.05 -15.50
N TYR A 201 -17.58 -9.32 -15.08
CA TYR A 201 -17.68 -10.48 -15.98
C TYR A 201 -19.05 -11.13 -15.82
N ARG A 202 -19.79 -11.28 -16.92
CA ARG A 202 -21.05 -12.03 -16.95
C ARG A 202 -20.77 -13.54 -16.90
N ALA A 203 -21.81 -14.33 -16.64
CA ALA A 203 -21.69 -15.79 -16.52
C ALA A 203 -21.01 -16.44 -17.74
N GLU A 204 -21.30 -15.97 -18.95
CA GLU A 204 -20.67 -16.45 -20.20
C GLU A 204 -19.22 -15.99 -20.39
N GLU A 205 -18.75 -15.00 -19.62
CA GLU A 205 -17.39 -14.46 -19.67
C GLU A 205 -16.47 -15.12 -18.64
N LYS A 206 -16.91 -16.20 -17.98
CA LYS A 206 -16.14 -16.95 -16.99
C LYS A 206 -14.77 -17.41 -17.51
N GLU A 207 -14.74 -18.01 -18.71
CA GLU A 207 -13.48 -18.46 -19.31
C GLU A 207 -12.54 -17.30 -19.64
N LYS A 208 -13.09 -16.12 -19.96
CA LYS A 208 -12.31 -14.89 -20.12
C LYS A 208 -11.66 -14.51 -18.79
N PHE A 209 -12.42 -14.47 -17.70
CA PHE A 209 -11.87 -14.18 -16.36
C PHE A 209 -10.75 -15.16 -15.98
N ILE A 210 -10.93 -16.46 -16.19
CA ILE A 210 -9.89 -17.46 -15.89
C ILE A 210 -8.63 -17.19 -16.73
N GLY A 211 -8.79 -16.86 -18.01
CA GLY A 211 -7.70 -16.44 -18.89
C GLY A 211 -6.98 -15.18 -18.41
N ASP A 212 -7.73 -14.17 -17.99
CA ASP A 212 -7.19 -12.91 -17.46
C ASP A 212 -6.45 -13.15 -16.13
N ALA A 213 -6.98 -13.95 -15.21
CA ALA A 213 -6.32 -14.27 -13.96
C ALA A 213 -4.99 -15.01 -14.17
N ARG A 214 -4.92 -15.96 -15.14
CA ARG A 214 -3.66 -16.59 -15.55
C ARG A 214 -2.67 -15.60 -16.16
N LYS A 215 -3.15 -14.71 -17.04
CA LYS A 215 -2.34 -13.66 -17.69
C LYS A 215 -1.71 -12.72 -16.65
N PHE A 216 -2.50 -12.25 -15.69
CA PHE A 216 -2.05 -11.33 -14.64
C PHE A 216 -1.13 -12.02 -13.61
N SER A 217 -1.41 -13.28 -13.27
CA SER A 217 -0.47 -14.10 -12.50
C SER A 217 0.88 -14.23 -13.22
N GLY A 218 0.88 -14.47 -14.54
CA GLY A 218 2.10 -14.47 -15.35
C GLY A 218 2.85 -13.14 -15.31
N TYR A 219 2.15 -12.02 -15.47
CA TYR A 219 2.75 -10.68 -15.39
C TYR A 219 3.46 -10.42 -14.07
N LEU A 220 2.89 -10.87 -12.95
CA LEU A 220 3.51 -10.74 -11.63
C LEU A 220 4.88 -11.43 -11.61
N PHE A 221 4.92 -12.68 -12.07
CA PHE A 221 6.12 -13.52 -12.03
C PHE A 221 7.17 -13.21 -13.12
N GLU A 222 6.93 -12.22 -13.98
CA GLU A 222 7.94 -11.69 -14.91
C GLU A 222 8.90 -10.69 -14.24
N VAL A 223 8.53 -10.13 -13.08
CA VAL A 223 9.24 -9.01 -12.44
C VAL A 223 9.85 -9.41 -11.09
N GLU A 224 11.05 -8.92 -10.77
CA GLU A 224 11.66 -9.15 -9.45
C GLU A 224 11.03 -8.28 -8.35
N PRO A 225 10.92 -8.79 -7.11
CA PRO A 225 11.41 -10.09 -6.63
C PRO A 225 10.42 -11.25 -6.83
N TYR A 226 9.23 -11.00 -7.37
CA TYR A 226 8.21 -12.05 -7.57
C TYR A 226 8.73 -13.19 -8.44
N ARG A 227 9.47 -12.87 -9.51
CA ARG A 227 10.08 -13.85 -10.43
C ARG A 227 10.99 -14.86 -9.72
N SER A 228 11.81 -14.44 -8.77
CA SER A 228 12.68 -15.38 -8.03
C SER A 228 11.93 -16.12 -6.92
N ASN A 229 10.75 -15.65 -6.52
CA ASN A 229 9.99 -16.18 -5.39
C ASN A 229 8.67 -16.87 -5.81
N GLN A 230 8.47 -17.21 -7.08
CA GLN A 230 7.18 -17.75 -7.58
C GLN A 230 6.70 -18.98 -6.81
N GLU A 231 7.63 -19.84 -6.35
CA GLU A 231 7.32 -21.03 -5.56
C GLU A 231 6.88 -20.73 -4.12
N LYS A 232 6.97 -19.48 -3.68
CA LYS A 232 6.42 -19.01 -2.41
C LYS A 232 4.97 -18.53 -2.55
N PHE A 233 4.35 -18.63 -3.72
CA PHE A 233 2.97 -18.17 -3.95
C PHE A 233 2.02 -19.32 -4.23
N ASN A 234 0.83 -19.25 -3.64
CA ASN A 234 -0.36 -19.86 -4.19
C ASN A 234 -1.20 -18.77 -4.87
N VAL A 235 -1.90 -19.12 -5.93
CA VAL A 235 -2.72 -18.19 -6.71
C VAL A 235 -4.07 -18.84 -6.99
N TYR A 236 -5.12 -18.13 -6.59
CA TYR A 236 -6.51 -18.54 -6.78
C TYR A 236 -7.27 -17.50 -7.61
N GLY A 237 -8.30 -17.94 -8.31
CA GLY A 237 -9.32 -17.07 -8.91
C GLY A 237 -10.67 -17.34 -8.26
N VAL A 238 -11.46 -16.31 -7.99
CA VAL A 238 -12.83 -16.42 -7.50
C VAL A 238 -13.75 -15.68 -8.47
N PHE A 239 -14.64 -16.44 -9.09
CA PHE A 239 -15.62 -15.94 -10.03
C PHE A 239 -16.99 -15.85 -9.37
N ARG A 240 -17.59 -14.66 -9.41
CA ARG A 240 -19.01 -14.44 -9.16
C ARG A 240 -19.55 -13.61 -10.30
N ALA A 241 -20.54 -14.12 -11.02
CA ALA A 241 -21.04 -13.47 -12.22
C ALA A 241 -21.67 -12.11 -11.90
N SER A 242 -21.28 -11.09 -12.66
CA SER A 242 -21.97 -9.80 -12.75
C SER A 242 -23.18 -9.90 -13.67
N ALA A 243 -24.21 -9.08 -13.45
CA ALA A 243 -25.36 -9.03 -14.34
C ALA A 243 -25.00 -8.41 -15.70
N GLU A 244 -24.14 -7.38 -15.68
CA GLU A 244 -23.61 -6.73 -16.86
C GLU A 244 -22.09 -6.85 -16.99
N SER A 245 -21.60 -6.70 -18.22
CA SER A 245 -20.17 -6.66 -18.53
C SER A 245 -19.67 -5.21 -18.42
N GLY A 246 -18.49 -5.00 -17.82
CA GLY A 246 -17.90 -3.68 -17.62
C GLY A 246 -17.90 -3.19 -16.17
N THR A 247 -17.96 -1.89 -15.98
CA THR A 247 -17.93 -1.19 -14.68
C THR A 247 -18.56 0.20 -14.87
N ASP A 248 -18.84 0.90 -13.77
CA ASP A 248 -19.39 2.25 -13.82
C ASP A 248 -18.37 3.27 -14.35
N GLU A 249 -18.83 4.16 -15.23
CA GLU A 249 -18.10 5.30 -15.77
C GLU A 249 -18.93 6.60 -15.61
N PRO A 250 -19.03 7.16 -14.39
CA PRO A 250 -19.95 8.26 -14.08
C PRO A 250 -19.77 9.53 -14.93
N ARG A 251 -18.53 9.98 -15.16
CA ARG A 251 -18.25 11.16 -16.02
C ARG A 251 -18.67 10.93 -17.48
N GLN A 252 -18.71 9.67 -17.93
CA GLN A 252 -19.18 9.25 -19.24
C GLN A 252 -20.68 8.89 -19.25
N LYS A 253 -21.36 8.99 -18.10
CA LYS A 253 -22.77 8.60 -17.90
C LYS A 253 -23.04 7.12 -18.18
N GLY A 254 -22.03 6.27 -18.01
CA GLY A 254 -22.16 4.81 -18.10
C GLY A 254 -22.34 4.22 -16.71
N TYR A 255 -23.36 3.40 -16.52
CA TYR A 255 -23.61 2.69 -15.27
C TYR A 255 -23.96 1.23 -15.57
N LYS A 256 -23.42 0.31 -14.78
CA LYS A 256 -23.43 -1.14 -14.98
C LYS A 256 -23.75 -1.84 -13.67
N ASN A 257 -24.69 -2.78 -13.74
CA ASN A 257 -25.03 -3.63 -12.61
C ASN A 257 -24.00 -4.77 -12.47
N THR A 258 -22.94 -4.51 -11.69
CA THR A 258 -21.84 -5.46 -11.44
C THR A 258 -21.78 -5.92 -9.99
N VAL A 259 -21.10 -7.04 -9.75
CA VAL A 259 -21.10 -7.72 -8.46
C VAL A 259 -20.44 -6.89 -7.36
N LEU A 260 -19.27 -6.31 -7.61
CA LEU A 260 -18.56 -5.46 -6.65
C LEU A 260 -18.82 -3.97 -6.87
N LYS A 261 -19.67 -3.59 -7.83
CA LYS A 261 -20.04 -2.19 -8.11
C LYS A 261 -18.82 -1.28 -8.19
N SER A 262 -17.76 -1.76 -8.84
CA SER A 262 -16.59 -0.93 -9.08
C SER A 262 -17.00 0.29 -9.90
N SER A 263 -16.31 1.41 -9.67
CA SER A 263 -16.61 2.66 -10.36
C SER A 263 -15.34 3.45 -10.61
N PHE A 264 -15.20 3.95 -11.84
CA PHE A 264 -14.27 5.04 -12.13
C PHE A 264 -14.71 6.31 -11.39
N ASN A 265 -13.84 7.32 -11.34
CA ASN A 265 -14.15 8.59 -10.68
C ASN A 265 -14.21 8.50 -9.15
N ALA A 266 -13.56 7.48 -8.56
CA ALA A 266 -13.38 7.39 -7.13
C ALA A 266 -12.67 8.65 -6.61
N LEU A 267 -13.22 9.23 -5.52
CA LEU A 267 -12.74 10.50 -4.95
C LEU A 267 -12.63 11.65 -5.98
N ASP A 268 -13.49 11.63 -7.00
CA ASP A 268 -13.57 12.57 -8.13
C ASP A 268 -12.38 12.56 -9.11
N LEU A 269 -11.47 11.59 -8.99
CA LEU A 269 -10.32 11.43 -9.90
C LEU A 269 -10.68 10.61 -11.14
N ASP A 270 -10.49 11.18 -12.34
CA ASP A 270 -11.06 10.62 -13.58
C ASP A 270 -10.76 9.13 -13.80
N ARG A 271 -9.52 8.70 -13.56
CA ARG A 271 -9.04 7.34 -13.82
C ARG A 271 -8.92 6.47 -12.58
N TYR A 272 -9.24 7.01 -11.40
CA TYR A 272 -9.17 6.23 -10.17
C TYR A 272 -10.39 5.31 -10.08
N LEU A 273 -10.11 4.01 -9.96
CA LEU A 273 -11.09 2.94 -10.04
C LEU A 273 -11.05 2.17 -8.73
N LEU A 274 -12.15 2.16 -7.99
CA LEU A 274 -12.27 1.49 -6.70
C LEU A 274 -13.64 0.81 -6.58
N THR A 275 -13.81 -0.01 -5.54
CA THR A 275 -15.10 -0.53 -5.08
C THR A 275 -15.31 -0.16 -3.62
N GLU A 276 -16.50 0.32 -3.27
CA GLU A 276 -16.89 0.59 -1.87
C GLU A 276 -17.59 -0.62 -1.21
N GLU A 277 -17.74 -1.75 -1.92
CA GLU A 277 -18.40 -2.98 -1.44
C GLU A 277 -17.46 -3.85 -0.58
N GLY A 278 -16.84 -3.26 0.45
CA GLY A 278 -15.80 -3.88 1.26
C GLY A 278 -16.20 -5.20 1.94
N PHE A 279 -17.46 -5.33 2.39
CA PHE A 279 -17.93 -6.57 3.00
C PHE A 279 -18.04 -7.71 1.98
N LEU A 280 -18.62 -7.43 0.81
CA LEU A 280 -18.80 -8.41 -0.25
C LEU A 280 -17.46 -8.81 -0.88
N LEU A 281 -16.56 -7.85 -1.07
CA LEU A 281 -15.19 -8.11 -1.53
C LEU A 281 -14.49 -9.13 -0.63
N ARG A 282 -14.61 -8.97 0.70
CA ARG A 282 -14.01 -9.87 1.68
C ARG A 282 -14.75 -11.21 1.78
N GLU A 283 -16.05 -11.25 1.54
CA GLU A 283 -16.83 -12.49 1.39
C GLU A 283 -16.38 -13.30 0.18
N MET A 284 -16.23 -12.65 -0.97
CA MET A 284 -15.74 -13.32 -2.18
C MET A 284 -14.32 -13.84 -1.98
N ALA A 285 -13.42 -13.04 -1.41
CA ALA A 285 -12.04 -13.47 -1.14
C ALA A 285 -11.97 -14.68 -0.21
N ALA A 286 -12.80 -14.72 0.84
CA ALA A 286 -12.85 -15.83 1.81
C ALA A 286 -13.31 -17.18 1.23
N ALA A 287 -13.71 -17.23 -0.05
CA ALA A 287 -13.95 -18.50 -0.74
C ALA A 287 -12.67 -19.33 -0.92
N ALA A 288 -11.49 -18.69 -0.89
CA ALA A 288 -10.17 -19.31 -0.96
C ALA A 288 -9.26 -18.81 0.19
N PRO A 289 -8.18 -19.52 0.54
CA PRO A 289 -7.09 -18.94 1.31
C PRO A 289 -6.55 -17.68 0.60
N TYR A 290 -6.29 -16.62 1.36
CA TYR A 290 -5.73 -15.38 0.81
C TYR A 290 -4.98 -14.58 1.87
N ASP A 291 -3.90 -13.92 1.47
CA ASP A 291 -3.22 -12.82 2.17
C ASP A 291 -3.44 -11.48 1.44
N ALA A 292 -3.54 -11.53 0.12
CA ALA A 292 -3.65 -10.38 -0.77
C ALA A 292 -4.77 -10.57 -1.81
N ILE A 293 -5.51 -9.49 -2.07
CA ILE A 293 -6.66 -9.46 -2.99
C ILE A 293 -6.32 -8.60 -4.21
N VAL A 294 -6.63 -9.12 -5.40
CA VAL A 294 -6.61 -8.37 -6.66
C VAL A 294 -7.96 -8.48 -7.35
N VAL A 295 -8.65 -7.36 -7.56
CA VAL A 295 -9.88 -7.30 -8.35
C VAL A 295 -9.53 -7.03 -9.81
N LEU A 296 -9.89 -7.96 -10.68
CA LEU A 296 -9.76 -7.79 -12.13
C LEU A 296 -11.07 -7.24 -12.67
N VAL A 297 -11.02 -6.07 -13.32
CA VAL A 297 -12.19 -5.39 -13.87
C VAL A 297 -12.23 -5.56 -15.39
N ASN A 298 -13.31 -6.13 -15.90
CA ASN A 298 -13.53 -6.39 -17.33
C ASN A 298 -13.73 -5.09 -18.15
N SER A 299 -12.67 -4.30 -18.32
CA SER A 299 -12.71 -3.03 -19.06
C SER A 299 -11.45 -2.80 -19.88
N LYS A 300 -11.60 -2.05 -20.97
CA LYS A 300 -10.50 -1.58 -21.84
C LYS A 300 -9.96 -0.22 -21.41
N ARG A 301 -10.69 0.51 -20.57
CA ARG A 301 -10.31 1.84 -20.10
C ARG A 301 -9.12 1.73 -19.15
N TYR A 302 -8.19 2.68 -19.24
CA TYR A 302 -7.08 2.77 -18.29
C TYR A 302 -7.63 3.14 -16.90
N GLY A 303 -7.36 2.30 -15.90
CA GLY A 303 -7.70 2.58 -14.50
C GLY A 303 -7.23 1.49 -13.56
N GLY A 304 -7.08 1.88 -12.30
CA GLY A 304 -6.71 1.00 -11.20
C GLY A 304 -6.69 1.77 -9.88
N GLY A 305 -6.34 1.05 -8.82
CA GLY A 305 -6.09 1.56 -7.49
C GLY A 305 -5.52 0.46 -6.59
N GLY A 306 -4.78 0.85 -5.55
CA GLY A 306 -4.18 -0.08 -4.61
C GLY A 306 -4.03 0.55 -3.25
N ILE A 307 -4.52 -0.13 -2.21
CA ILE A 307 -4.50 0.37 -0.83
C ILE A 307 -3.90 -0.71 0.06
N TYR A 308 -2.92 -0.32 0.89
CA TYR A 308 -2.10 -1.25 1.68
C TYR A 308 -2.93 -2.16 2.58
N ASN A 309 -2.74 -3.48 2.44
CA ASN A 309 -3.49 -4.53 3.11
C ASN A 309 -5.03 -4.47 2.94
N ASP A 310 -5.53 -3.64 2.00
CA ASP A 310 -6.94 -3.66 1.59
C ASP A 310 -7.12 -4.54 0.35
N TYR A 311 -6.94 -3.96 -0.84
CA TYR A 311 -6.96 -4.67 -2.12
C TYR A 311 -6.23 -3.88 -3.22
N CYS A 312 -5.83 -4.57 -4.28
CA CYS A 312 -5.49 -3.98 -5.58
C CYS A 312 -6.68 -4.15 -6.53
N ILE A 313 -6.93 -3.19 -7.40
CA ILE A 313 -7.96 -3.26 -8.45
C ILE A 313 -7.39 -2.72 -9.76
N THR A 314 -7.67 -3.38 -10.88
CA THR A 314 -7.07 -3.02 -12.18
C THR A 314 -7.91 -3.50 -13.35
N THR A 315 -7.89 -2.76 -14.46
CA THR A 315 -8.58 -3.17 -15.70
C THR A 315 -7.75 -4.15 -16.54
N VAL A 316 -8.40 -5.05 -17.28
CA VAL A 316 -7.73 -6.21 -17.91
C VAL A 316 -7.38 -6.10 -19.39
N ASP A 317 -8.01 -5.17 -20.12
CA ASP A 317 -7.92 -5.09 -21.59
C ASP A 317 -7.35 -3.75 -22.09
N ASN A 318 -6.48 -3.12 -21.29
CA ASN A 318 -5.72 -1.94 -21.67
C ASN A 318 -4.26 -2.31 -21.97
N GLN A 319 -3.60 -1.61 -22.89
CA GLN A 319 -2.17 -1.83 -23.16
C GLN A 319 -1.28 -1.59 -21.92
N ALA A 320 -1.70 -0.69 -21.04
CA ALA A 320 -1.00 -0.39 -19.79
C ALA A 320 -1.42 -1.30 -18.62
N SER A 321 -2.36 -2.23 -18.80
CA SER A 321 -2.89 -3.07 -17.71
C SER A 321 -1.80 -3.79 -16.92
N LYS A 322 -0.75 -4.28 -17.60
CA LYS A 322 0.40 -4.91 -16.94
C LYS A 322 1.12 -3.94 -15.98
N SER A 323 1.45 -2.73 -16.45
CA SER A 323 2.17 -1.75 -15.62
C SER A 323 1.30 -1.22 -14.49
N VAL A 324 0.02 -0.98 -14.75
CA VAL A 324 -0.94 -0.53 -13.73
C VAL A 324 -1.07 -1.61 -12.67
N PHE A 325 -1.36 -2.87 -13.03
CA PHE A 325 -1.46 -3.96 -12.06
C PHE A 325 -0.24 -4.07 -11.13
N LEU A 326 0.97 -4.08 -11.70
CA LEU A 326 2.19 -4.19 -10.90
C LEU A 326 2.35 -2.98 -9.96
N HIS A 327 2.05 -1.78 -10.44
CA HIS A 327 2.06 -0.56 -9.64
C HIS A 327 1.06 -0.62 -8.48
N GLU A 328 -0.21 -0.91 -8.77
CA GLU A 328 -1.27 -0.99 -7.76
C GLU A 328 -1.02 -2.11 -6.74
N PHE A 329 -0.48 -3.24 -7.19
CA PHE A 329 -0.10 -4.33 -6.29
C PHE A 329 1.08 -3.94 -5.40
N GLY A 330 1.98 -3.05 -5.87
CA GLY A 330 3.03 -2.46 -5.03
C GLY A 330 2.46 -1.71 -3.83
N HIS A 331 1.40 -0.92 -4.02
CA HIS A 331 0.67 -0.27 -2.93
C HIS A 331 0.02 -1.30 -2.01
N SER A 332 -0.84 -2.16 -2.56
CA SER A 332 -1.70 -3.01 -1.73
C SER A 332 -0.96 -4.11 -0.99
N PHE A 333 0.10 -4.67 -1.58
CA PHE A 333 0.88 -5.75 -0.99
C PHE A 333 2.05 -5.24 -0.14
N ALA A 334 2.79 -4.24 -0.62
CA ALA A 334 4.06 -3.83 -0.02
C ALA A 334 4.05 -2.46 0.66
N GLY A 335 2.91 -1.76 0.65
CA GLY A 335 2.78 -0.45 1.29
C GLY A 335 3.72 0.58 0.68
N LEU A 336 4.01 0.44 -0.62
CA LEU A 336 4.85 1.39 -1.34
C LEU A 336 4.05 2.67 -1.58
N ALA A 337 4.69 3.82 -1.42
CA ALA A 337 4.16 5.10 -1.85
C ALA A 337 4.36 5.31 -3.35
N ASP A 338 3.58 6.22 -3.92
CA ASP A 338 3.88 6.80 -5.21
C ASP A 338 5.17 7.61 -5.19
N GLU A 339 6.02 7.36 -6.18
CA GLU A 339 7.29 8.08 -6.38
C GLU A 339 7.14 9.23 -7.39
N TYR A 340 5.98 9.34 -8.06
CA TYR A 340 5.69 10.49 -8.91
C TYR A 340 5.28 11.73 -8.10
N TYR A 341 5.55 12.91 -8.67
CA TYR A 341 5.35 14.21 -7.99
C TYR A 341 4.61 15.26 -8.82
N THR A 342 4.15 14.91 -10.03
CA THR A 342 3.48 15.85 -10.97
C THR A 342 2.08 15.42 -11.37
N SER A 343 1.46 14.48 -10.66
CA SER A 343 0.15 13.95 -11.02
C SER A 343 -0.97 14.79 -10.44
N GLU A 344 -2.13 14.77 -11.10
CA GLU A 344 -3.37 15.26 -10.53
C GLU A 344 -3.76 14.35 -9.35
N VAL A 345 -3.90 14.93 -8.17
CA VAL A 345 -4.38 14.24 -6.96
C VAL A 345 -5.52 15.04 -6.34
N SER A 346 -6.43 14.36 -5.66
CA SER A 346 -7.54 14.99 -4.90
C SER A 346 -7.17 15.22 -3.43
N TYR A 347 -5.99 14.75 -3.02
CA TYR A 347 -5.48 14.83 -1.65
C TYR A 347 -4.84 16.18 -1.37
N ASN A 348 -5.08 16.70 -0.17
CA ASN A 348 -4.39 17.87 0.35
C ASN A 348 -3.45 17.44 1.48
N GLU A 349 -2.16 17.79 1.38
CA GLU A 349 -1.13 17.52 2.41
C GLU A 349 -1.06 16.05 2.84
N PHE A 350 -1.19 15.10 1.88
CA PHE A 350 -1.16 13.66 2.15
C PHE A 350 0.09 13.24 2.97
N TYR A 351 1.23 13.86 2.66
CA TYR A 351 2.45 13.81 3.48
C TYR A 351 2.70 15.18 4.13
N PRO A 352 2.39 15.34 5.44
CA PRO A 352 2.59 16.61 6.13
C PRO A 352 4.08 17.00 6.18
N PRO A 353 4.44 18.28 5.88
CA PRO A 353 5.80 18.75 6.02
C PRO A 353 6.37 18.53 7.43
N GLY A 354 7.66 18.15 7.51
CA GLY A 354 8.34 17.91 8.78
C GLY A 354 8.01 16.58 9.46
N THR A 355 7.25 15.69 8.80
CA THR A 355 6.97 14.33 9.27
C THR A 355 7.57 13.33 8.30
N GLU A 356 8.26 12.32 8.83
CA GLU A 356 8.82 11.24 8.01
C GLU A 356 7.68 10.31 7.55
N PRO A 357 7.52 10.05 6.24
CA PRO A 357 6.51 9.11 5.74
C PRO A 357 6.68 7.71 6.35
N LEU A 358 5.66 6.86 6.29
CA LEU A 358 5.76 5.48 6.83
C LEU A 358 6.24 4.49 5.77
N GLU A 359 5.94 4.80 4.52
CA GLU A 359 6.21 3.98 3.35
C GLU A 359 7.73 3.84 3.15
N PRO A 360 8.20 2.65 2.73
CA PRO A 360 9.62 2.35 2.73
C PRO A 360 10.39 3.03 1.59
N ASN A 361 9.71 3.45 0.51
CA ASN A 361 10.31 3.93 -0.73
C ASN A 361 10.24 5.45 -0.93
N ILE A 362 9.83 6.22 0.07
CA ILE A 362 9.96 7.68 0.06
C ILE A 362 10.44 8.18 1.41
N THR A 363 11.09 9.35 1.44
CA THR A 363 11.58 9.97 2.68
C THR A 363 11.40 11.47 2.66
N ALA A 364 11.17 12.08 3.82
CA ALA A 364 11.27 13.53 3.99
C ALA A 364 12.71 13.99 4.24
N LEU A 365 13.66 13.04 4.36
CA LEU A 365 15.09 13.25 4.57
C LEU A 365 15.37 14.15 5.79
N LEU A 366 14.57 13.99 6.86
CA LEU A 366 14.71 14.79 8.08
C LEU A 366 16.03 14.53 8.81
N ASP A 367 16.57 13.31 8.66
CA ASP A 367 17.90 12.91 9.15
C ASP A 367 18.66 12.17 8.04
N PRO A 368 19.52 12.86 7.26
CA PRO A 368 20.33 12.23 6.21
C PRO A 368 21.28 11.13 6.73
N GLY A 369 21.66 11.18 8.01
CA GLY A 369 22.50 10.16 8.65
C GLY A 369 21.78 8.83 8.88
N ASN A 370 20.44 8.87 8.89
CA ASN A 370 19.54 7.75 9.12
C ASN A 370 18.52 7.57 7.98
N LEU A 371 18.98 7.67 6.74
CA LEU A 371 18.16 7.39 5.55
C LEU A 371 17.53 5.98 5.63
N LYS A 372 16.23 5.87 5.32
CA LYS A 372 15.46 4.61 5.37
C LYS A 372 16.10 3.41 4.65
N TRP A 373 16.78 3.68 3.54
CA TRP A 373 17.47 2.67 2.74
C TRP A 373 18.99 2.86 2.73
N LYS A 374 19.55 3.39 3.82
CA LYS A 374 21.00 3.60 4.00
C LYS A 374 21.84 2.38 3.62
N GLU A 375 21.39 1.18 3.97
CA GLU A 375 22.09 -0.08 3.65
C GLU A 375 22.18 -0.39 2.15
N LEU A 376 21.29 0.19 1.34
CA LEU A 376 21.27 0.04 -0.12
C LEU A 376 21.93 1.22 -0.85
N LEU A 377 22.36 2.27 -0.13
CA LEU A 377 22.89 3.48 -0.72
C LEU A 377 24.12 3.18 -1.58
N SER A 378 24.13 3.70 -2.81
CA SER A 378 25.28 3.52 -3.69
C SER A 378 26.51 4.30 -3.18
N PRO A 379 27.71 3.71 -3.21
CA PRO A 379 28.92 4.39 -2.73
C PRO A 379 29.17 5.72 -3.44
N GLY A 380 29.50 6.76 -2.68
CA GLY A 380 29.88 8.08 -3.21
C GLY A 380 28.72 8.97 -3.65
N ILE A 381 27.46 8.57 -3.45
CA ILE A 381 26.29 9.39 -3.77
C ILE A 381 26.08 10.50 -2.73
N SER A 382 25.77 11.72 -3.19
CA SER A 382 25.39 12.84 -2.33
C SER A 382 23.94 12.70 -1.83
N LEU A 383 23.66 13.26 -0.65
CA LEU A 383 22.31 13.38 -0.10
C LEU A 383 21.99 14.86 0.18
N PRO A 384 20.98 15.46 -0.50
CA PRO A 384 20.20 14.87 -1.59
C PRO A 384 21.03 14.62 -2.87
N THR A 385 20.52 13.76 -3.75
CA THR A 385 21.17 13.37 -5.00
C THR A 385 20.71 14.27 -6.14
N GLU A 386 21.62 15.09 -6.67
CA GLU A 386 21.36 15.93 -7.85
C GLU A 386 21.24 15.06 -9.11
N TYR A 387 20.23 15.33 -9.94
CA TYR A 387 19.95 14.54 -11.15
C TYR A 387 19.41 15.38 -12.33
N GLY A 388 19.62 16.70 -12.27
CA GLY A 388 19.18 17.66 -13.28
C GLY A 388 17.70 18.00 -13.20
N LYS A 389 17.06 17.81 -12.03
CA LYS A 389 15.61 17.99 -11.84
C LYS A 389 15.14 19.35 -12.30
N GLU A 390 15.77 20.42 -11.81
CA GLU A 390 15.34 21.80 -12.10
C GLU A 390 15.43 22.12 -13.59
N GLU A 391 16.50 21.67 -14.27
CA GLU A 391 16.64 21.84 -15.72
C GLU A 391 15.58 21.06 -16.49
N ILE A 392 15.32 19.80 -16.10
CA ILE A 392 14.29 18.95 -16.71
C ILE A 392 12.91 19.59 -16.54
N GLU A 393 12.56 20.05 -15.34
CA GLU A 393 11.28 20.69 -15.05
C GLU A 393 11.08 21.98 -15.85
N ARG A 394 12.13 22.80 -15.98
CA ARG A 394 12.10 24.00 -16.82
C ARG A 394 11.82 23.66 -18.28
N PHE A 395 12.48 22.65 -18.85
CA PHE A 395 12.23 22.22 -20.23
C PHE A 395 10.86 21.54 -20.39
N GLN A 396 10.37 20.79 -19.39
CA GLN A 396 9.02 20.25 -19.40
C GLN A 396 7.96 21.36 -19.35
N ALA A 397 8.19 22.44 -18.60
CA ALA A 397 7.32 23.61 -18.60
C ALA A 397 7.32 24.32 -19.97
N GLU A 398 8.50 24.49 -20.60
CA GLU A 398 8.61 25.00 -21.97
C GLU A 398 7.79 24.15 -22.95
N ARG A 399 7.83 22.82 -22.77
CA ARG A 399 7.09 21.84 -23.57
C ARG A 399 5.58 21.94 -23.38
N ARG A 400 5.10 22.09 -22.14
CA ARG A 400 3.68 22.30 -21.84
C ARG A 400 3.17 23.62 -22.42
N ALA A 401 3.94 24.69 -22.31
CA ALA A 401 3.60 25.98 -22.91
C ALA A 401 3.51 25.87 -24.45
N ASN A 402 4.47 25.19 -25.07
CA ASN A 402 4.48 24.93 -26.52
C ASN A 402 3.20 24.19 -26.98
N PHE A 403 2.76 23.19 -26.22
CA PHE A 403 1.52 22.46 -26.49
C PHE A 403 0.27 23.34 -26.36
N GLN A 404 0.20 24.17 -25.30
CA GLN A 404 -0.91 25.11 -25.11
C GLN A 404 -0.97 26.17 -26.22
N GLU A 405 0.17 26.71 -26.63
CA GLU A 405 0.28 27.63 -27.77
C GLU A 405 -0.15 26.97 -29.08
N MET A 406 0.25 25.72 -29.31
CA MET A 406 -0.17 24.95 -30.49
C MET A 406 -1.70 24.81 -30.53
N ASN A 407 -2.33 24.42 -29.43
CA ASN A 407 -3.78 24.24 -29.37
C ASN A 407 -4.52 25.56 -29.64
N LYS A 408 -4.07 26.67 -29.05
CA LYS A 408 -4.63 28.01 -29.32
C LYS A 408 -4.48 28.39 -30.79
N ALA A 409 -3.30 28.20 -31.37
CA ALA A 409 -3.04 28.50 -32.79
C ALA A 409 -3.90 27.66 -33.74
N LEU A 410 -4.09 26.37 -33.43
CA LEU A 410 -4.97 25.49 -34.20
C LEU A 410 -6.43 25.88 -34.06
N GLU A 411 -6.88 26.28 -32.88
CA GLU A 411 -8.25 26.75 -32.66
C GLU A 411 -8.53 28.06 -33.43
N GLU A 412 -7.61 29.03 -33.37
CA GLU A 412 -7.71 30.26 -34.16
C GLU A 412 -7.69 30.00 -35.66
N ALA A 413 -6.84 29.09 -36.12
CA ALA A 413 -6.76 28.73 -37.53
C ALA A 413 -8.04 28.04 -38.02
N ARG A 414 -8.64 27.19 -37.20
CA ARG A 414 -9.96 26.58 -37.45
C ARG A 414 -11.07 27.64 -37.49
N LYS A 415 -11.08 28.61 -36.57
CA LYS A 415 -12.04 29.74 -36.58
C LYS A 415 -11.95 30.58 -37.86
N LYS A 416 -10.76 30.67 -38.46
CA LYS A 416 -10.51 31.38 -39.72
C LYS A 416 -10.73 30.51 -40.97
N ASN A 417 -11.21 29.27 -40.82
CA ASN A 417 -11.40 28.31 -41.92
C ASN A 417 -10.14 28.07 -42.77
N LEU A 418 -8.96 28.09 -42.15
CA LEU A 418 -7.71 27.77 -42.87
C LEU A 418 -7.74 26.34 -43.42
N LYS A 419 -7.05 26.13 -44.54
CA LYS A 419 -7.02 24.82 -45.20
C LYS A 419 -6.23 23.81 -44.35
N GLU A 420 -6.55 22.54 -44.50
CA GLU A 420 -5.87 21.43 -43.80
C GLU A 420 -4.34 21.47 -43.96
N ALA A 421 -3.85 21.85 -45.15
CA ALA A 421 -2.42 22.01 -45.39
C ALA A 421 -1.76 23.09 -44.51
N GLU A 422 -2.50 24.15 -44.15
CA GLU A 422 -2.00 25.21 -43.28
C GLU A 422 -2.05 24.80 -41.80
N LEU A 423 -3.09 24.06 -41.38
CA LEU A 423 -3.15 23.46 -40.05
C LEU A 423 -1.96 22.52 -39.80
N LYS A 424 -1.62 21.70 -40.79
CA LYS A 424 -0.43 20.83 -40.75
C LYS A 424 0.88 21.61 -40.65
N LYS A 425 1.00 22.75 -41.34
CA LYS A 425 2.18 23.64 -41.21
C LYS A 425 2.30 24.23 -39.81
N ILE A 426 1.18 24.65 -39.21
CA ILE A 426 1.15 25.13 -37.82
C ILE A 426 1.63 24.02 -36.89
N GLN A 427 1.04 22.83 -37.01
CA GLN A 427 1.39 21.68 -36.19
C GLN A 427 2.87 21.28 -36.34
N ALA A 428 3.38 21.22 -37.57
CA ALA A 428 4.78 20.89 -37.86
C ALA A 428 5.77 21.85 -37.17
N ARG A 429 5.49 23.16 -37.20
CA ARG A 429 6.32 24.17 -36.51
C ARG A 429 6.39 23.92 -35.01
N PHE A 430 5.25 23.62 -34.38
CA PHE A 430 5.21 23.32 -32.94
C PHE A 430 5.86 21.97 -32.61
N GLN A 431 5.76 20.98 -33.51
CA GLN A 431 6.44 19.70 -33.38
C GLN A 431 7.97 19.84 -33.47
N GLU A 432 8.49 20.66 -34.38
CA GLU A 432 9.93 20.94 -34.48
C GLU A 432 10.46 21.59 -33.20
N LYS A 433 9.74 22.58 -32.67
CA LYS A 433 10.07 23.19 -31.36
C LYS A 433 10.00 22.14 -30.22
N ASP A 434 9.00 21.25 -30.23
CA ASP A 434 8.89 20.16 -29.24
C ASP A 434 10.09 19.21 -29.31
N GLN A 435 10.54 18.84 -30.52
CA GLN A 435 11.70 17.98 -30.74
C GLN A 435 12.99 18.63 -30.22
N ALA A 436 13.17 19.94 -30.44
CA ALA A 436 14.31 20.68 -29.91
C ALA A 436 14.30 20.70 -28.37
N ILE A 437 13.14 20.91 -27.74
CA ILE A 437 12.98 20.88 -26.27
C ILE A 437 13.28 19.47 -25.73
N GLN A 438 12.77 18.43 -26.39
CA GLN A 438 13.06 17.03 -26.08
C GLN A 438 14.56 16.70 -26.14
N ALA A 439 15.28 17.25 -27.12
CA ALA A 439 16.73 17.07 -27.22
C ALA A 439 17.47 17.70 -26.03
N LYS A 440 17.00 18.86 -25.54
CA LYS A 440 17.55 19.47 -24.30
C LYS A 440 17.33 18.55 -23.09
N ILE A 441 16.11 18.03 -22.90
CA ILE A 441 15.81 17.08 -21.81
C ILE A 441 16.70 15.83 -21.89
N ARG A 442 16.88 15.28 -23.10
CA ARG A 442 17.77 14.13 -23.33
C ARG A 442 19.21 14.45 -22.97
N THR A 443 19.69 15.65 -23.30
CA THR A 443 21.05 16.09 -22.95
C THR A 443 21.26 16.17 -21.44
N VAL A 444 20.25 16.64 -20.69
CA VAL A 444 20.31 16.63 -19.21
C VAL A 444 20.32 15.20 -18.70
N ARG A 445 19.43 14.33 -19.17
CA ARG A 445 19.42 12.90 -18.76
C ARG A 445 20.74 12.20 -19.05
N GLU A 446 21.35 12.50 -20.19
CA GLU A 446 22.65 11.94 -20.57
C GLU A 446 23.76 12.33 -19.58
N ARG A 447 23.72 13.57 -19.09
CA ARG A 447 24.68 14.08 -18.10
C ARG A 447 24.64 13.31 -16.78
N TYR A 448 23.49 12.74 -16.43
CA TYR A 448 23.26 12.00 -15.19
C TYR A 448 23.02 10.51 -15.44
N ARG A 449 23.43 9.99 -16.61
CA ARG A 449 23.16 8.60 -17.01
C ARG A 449 23.75 7.59 -16.02
N GLU A 450 24.90 7.89 -15.41
CA GLU A 450 25.51 7.00 -14.42
C GLU A 450 24.67 6.81 -13.14
N LEU A 451 23.67 7.66 -12.91
CA LEU A 451 22.76 7.59 -11.76
C LEU A 451 21.54 6.70 -12.01
N GLU A 452 21.25 6.30 -13.26
CA GLU A 452 20.00 5.59 -13.60
C GLU A 452 19.77 4.32 -12.78
N ASP A 453 20.85 3.59 -12.47
CA ASP A 453 20.82 2.35 -11.68
C ASP A 453 21.40 2.53 -10.26
N LYS A 454 21.61 3.77 -9.80
CA LYS A 454 22.14 4.09 -8.47
C LYS A 454 21.02 4.34 -7.47
N VAL A 455 21.27 3.90 -6.23
CA VAL A 455 20.39 4.19 -5.10
C VAL A 455 20.90 5.45 -4.40
N GLY A 456 20.03 6.45 -4.29
CA GLY A 456 20.30 7.78 -3.72
C GLY A 456 19.08 8.33 -3.00
N ALA A 457 18.97 9.65 -2.91
CA ALA A 457 17.76 10.36 -2.47
C ALA A 457 17.44 11.46 -3.47
N PHE A 458 16.61 11.13 -4.47
CA PHE A 458 16.26 12.00 -5.59
C PHE A 458 15.00 12.79 -5.26
N GLU A 459 15.09 14.13 -5.24
CA GLU A 459 13.96 14.97 -4.85
C GLU A 459 12.76 14.81 -5.80
N GLY A 460 11.55 14.90 -5.27
CA GLY A 460 10.29 14.69 -5.97
C GLY A 460 9.75 13.29 -5.71
N ALA A 461 8.76 13.17 -4.84
CA ALA A 461 8.07 11.92 -4.54
C ALA A 461 6.74 12.21 -3.83
N GLY A 462 5.85 11.22 -3.72
CA GLY A 462 4.63 11.33 -2.91
C GLY A 462 3.78 12.55 -3.24
N TYR A 463 3.61 12.84 -4.54
CA TYR A 463 2.85 14.00 -5.03
C TYR A 463 3.44 15.37 -4.67
N SER A 464 4.63 15.43 -4.06
CA SER A 464 5.34 16.67 -3.75
C SER A 464 6.60 16.81 -4.59
N SER A 465 6.70 17.94 -5.30
CA SER A 465 7.89 18.26 -6.10
C SER A 465 9.12 18.62 -5.26
N LYS A 466 8.95 18.95 -3.97
CA LYS A 466 10.02 19.37 -3.07
C LYS A 466 9.88 18.77 -1.68
N GLY A 467 11.00 18.57 -0.99
CA GLY A 467 11.03 18.10 0.40
C GLY A 467 10.69 16.62 0.62
N LEU A 468 10.30 15.88 -0.42
CA LEU A 468 10.21 14.43 -0.43
C LEU A 468 11.17 13.85 -1.46
N TYR A 469 11.73 12.69 -1.17
CA TYR A 469 12.76 12.04 -1.98
C TYR A 469 12.42 10.58 -2.22
N ARG A 470 12.75 10.10 -3.42
CA ARG A 470 12.64 8.70 -3.84
C ARG A 470 14.04 8.06 -4.00
N PRO A 471 14.15 6.73 -3.94
CA PRO A 471 15.43 6.03 -3.89
C PRO A 471 16.17 5.92 -5.22
N MET A 472 15.47 5.94 -6.35
CA MET A 472 16.06 5.79 -7.69
C MET A 472 15.34 6.68 -8.71
N ILE A 473 15.98 6.94 -9.85
CA ILE A 473 15.39 7.76 -10.93
C ILE A 473 14.17 7.04 -11.54
N TYR A 474 14.27 5.72 -11.74
CA TYR A 474 13.22 4.89 -12.32
C TYR A 474 12.73 3.83 -11.34
N CYS A 475 11.42 3.63 -11.33
CA CYS A 475 10.72 2.63 -10.54
C CYS A 475 9.33 2.40 -11.15
N LEU A 476 8.74 1.22 -10.99
CA LEU A 476 7.32 1.02 -11.31
C LEU A 476 6.39 1.95 -10.50
N MET A 477 6.82 2.47 -9.34
CA MET A 477 6.07 3.46 -8.54
C MET A 477 6.15 4.91 -9.09
N ILE A 478 6.84 5.14 -10.21
CA ILE A 478 6.88 6.44 -10.90
C ILE A 478 6.70 6.25 -12.41
N SER A 479 7.71 5.66 -13.04
CA SER A 479 7.81 5.32 -14.44
C SER A 479 9.09 4.49 -14.60
N SER A 480 8.98 3.32 -15.20
CA SER A 480 10.13 2.44 -15.42
C SER A 480 10.24 2.04 -16.90
N PRO A 481 11.29 2.44 -17.62
CA PRO A 481 11.53 1.96 -18.98
C PRO A 481 11.85 0.47 -19.02
N LYS A 482 12.31 -0.11 -17.90
CA LYS A 482 12.66 -1.54 -17.78
C LYS A 482 11.52 -2.40 -17.24
N MET A 483 10.35 -1.82 -16.91
CA MET A 483 9.26 -2.51 -16.19
C MET A 483 9.69 -3.17 -14.86
N GLU A 484 10.51 -2.47 -14.06
CA GLU A 484 11.09 -2.98 -12.82
C GLU A 484 10.81 -2.05 -11.63
N PHE A 485 10.65 -2.64 -10.44
CA PHE A 485 10.73 -1.89 -9.18
C PHE A 485 12.17 -1.45 -8.92
N CYS A 486 12.35 -0.29 -8.28
CA CYS A 486 13.67 0.12 -7.79
C CYS A 486 14.17 -0.83 -6.70
N ARG A 487 15.46 -0.80 -6.37
CA ARG A 487 16.07 -1.73 -5.39
C ARG A 487 15.45 -1.65 -4.00
N VAL A 488 14.99 -0.48 -3.58
CA VAL A 488 14.32 -0.30 -2.28
C VAL A 488 12.92 -0.90 -2.28
N CYS A 489 12.15 -0.70 -3.36
CA CYS A 489 10.86 -1.36 -3.54
C CYS A 489 11.01 -2.88 -3.64
N GLN A 490 12.02 -3.39 -4.36
CA GLN A 490 12.31 -4.84 -4.39
C GLN A 490 12.59 -5.39 -2.99
N ARG A 491 13.38 -4.69 -2.17
CA ARG A 491 13.63 -5.09 -0.77
C ARG A 491 12.34 -5.11 0.06
N ALA A 492 11.50 -4.08 -0.04
CA ALA A 492 10.24 -4.01 0.69
C ALA A 492 9.26 -5.13 0.28
N ILE A 493 9.14 -5.40 -1.03
CA ILE A 493 8.33 -6.52 -1.54
C ILE A 493 8.89 -7.86 -1.04
N GLN A 494 10.22 -8.07 -1.08
CA GLN A 494 10.83 -9.30 -0.58
C GLN A 494 10.53 -9.51 0.92
N GLN A 495 10.58 -8.46 1.72
CA GLN A 495 10.23 -8.53 3.15
C GLN A 495 8.77 -8.96 3.36
N MET A 496 7.83 -8.47 2.55
CA MET A 496 6.44 -8.92 2.62
C MET A 496 6.26 -10.37 2.16
N ILE A 497 6.97 -10.79 1.10
CA ILE A 497 6.96 -12.20 0.68
C ILE A 497 7.46 -13.07 1.83
N ASP A 498 8.59 -12.73 2.45
CA ASP A 498 9.15 -13.48 3.56
C ASP A 498 8.30 -13.42 4.83
N TYR A 499 7.46 -12.39 5.00
CA TYR A 499 6.53 -12.28 6.12
C TYR A 499 5.37 -13.28 6.00
N TYR A 500 4.79 -13.46 4.81
CA TYR A 500 3.68 -14.39 4.62
C TYR A 500 4.14 -15.85 4.39
N SER A 501 5.31 -16.06 3.77
CA SER A 501 5.78 -17.39 3.35
C SER A 501 6.68 -18.13 4.35
N ARG A 502 6.42 -17.97 5.66
CA ARG A 502 7.24 -18.52 6.75
C ARG A 502 6.47 -19.35 7.75
#